data_AF-A0A1F6TF58-F1
#
_entry.id   AF-A0A1F6TF58-F1
#
_cell.length_a   1.000
_cell.length_b   1.000
_cell.length_c   1.000
_cell.angle_alpha   90.00
_cell.angle_beta   90.00
_cell.angle_gamma   90.00
#
_symmetry.space_group_name_H-M   'P 1'
#
loop_
_entity.id
_entity.type
_entity.pdbx_description
1 polymer ?
#
loop_
_entity_poly.entity_id
_entity_poly.type
_entity_poly.pdbx_seq_one_letter_code
_entity_poly.pdbx_strand_id
1 'polypeptide(L)'
;MSTHHKTTETKKHAKERRAGSRELIDKLVEERTEMLVLFCKLAGLAPFDDKKHHKPVRELLQDFCQVLVDYIAAGHFSLYDRIVNGTERRREISELAEQLYPRIARSTQAALDFNDRYDCGDHCQIADNFHDELSRMGEEIASRIEIEDKLIAAVMR
;
A
#
# COMPACT_ATOMS: atom_id res chain seq x y z
N MET A 1 -38.53 14.45 -28.54
CA MET A 1 -38.64 13.49 -27.40
C MET A 1 -37.29 12.83 -27.12
N SER A 2 -36.27 13.57 -26.64
CA SER A 2 -34.88 13.02 -26.52
C SER A 2 -34.15 13.33 -25.22
N THR A 3 -34.85 13.65 -24.13
CA THR A 3 -34.22 14.01 -22.84
C THR A 3 -34.15 12.88 -21.81
N HIS A 4 -34.83 11.75 -22.02
CA HIS A 4 -34.87 10.67 -21.02
C HIS A 4 -33.82 9.56 -21.18
N HIS A 5 -33.32 9.29 -22.39
CA HIS A 5 -32.39 8.17 -22.62
C HIS A 5 -30.95 8.46 -22.13
N LYS A 6 -30.50 9.71 -22.21
CA LYS A 6 -29.12 10.10 -21.87
C LYS A 6 -28.84 10.05 -20.36
N THR A 7 -29.86 10.30 -19.53
CA THR A 7 -29.77 10.40 -18.06
C THR A 7 -29.62 9.04 -17.36
N THR A 8 -30.12 7.96 -17.97
CA THR A 8 -30.05 6.59 -17.43
C THR A 8 -28.69 5.93 -17.62
N GLU A 9 -28.04 6.13 -18.77
CA GLU A 9 -26.71 5.58 -19.03
C GLU A 9 -25.62 6.23 -18.17
N THR A 10 -25.71 7.54 -17.94
CA THR A 10 -24.73 8.26 -17.11
C THR A 10 -24.77 7.80 -15.65
N LYS A 11 -25.97 7.51 -15.13
CA LYS A 11 -26.15 7.00 -13.76
C LYS A 11 -25.63 5.56 -13.62
N LYS A 12 -25.81 4.72 -14.63
CA LYS A 12 -25.31 3.33 -14.64
C LYS A 12 -23.78 3.29 -14.67
N HIS A 13 -23.16 4.04 -15.59
CA HIS A 13 -21.69 4.14 -15.65
C HIS A 13 -21.07 4.75 -14.39
N ALA A 14 -21.71 5.75 -13.78
CA ALA A 14 -21.24 6.30 -12.50
C ALA A 14 -21.30 5.26 -11.37
N LYS A 15 -22.31 4.38 -11.36
CA LYS A 15 -22.47 3.30 -10.38
C LYS A 15 -21.43 2.20 -10.56
N GLU A 16 -21.19 1.76 -11.80
CA GLU A 16 -20.17 0.74 -12.14
C GLU A 16 -18.75 1.23 -11.80
N ARG A 17 -18.44 2.49 -12.11
CA ARG A 17 -17.16 3.11 -11.74
C ARG A 17 -16.95 3.19 -10.22
N ARG A 18 -18.01 3.51 -9.46
CA ARG A 18 -17.95 3.55 -7.99
C ARG A 18 -17.77 2.15 -7.40
N ALA A 19 -18.40 1.12 -7.98
CA ALA A 19 -18.20 -0.26 -7.56
C ALA A 19 -16.75 -0.72 -7.77
N GLY A 20 -16.18 -0.53 -8.96
CA GLY A 20 -14.78 -0.89 -9.23
C GLY A 20 -13.76 -0.10 -8.39
N SER A 21 -14.05 1.17 -8.08
CA SER A 21 -13.19 1.96 -7.18
C SER A 21 -13.21 1.43 -5.75
N ARG A 22 -14.34 0.86 -5.33
CA ARG A 22 -14.49 0.31 -3.97
C ARG A 22 -13.77 -1.02 -3.85
N GLU A 23 -13.90 -1.90 -4.83
CA GLU A 23 -13.15 -3.17 -4.89
C GLU A 23 -11.63 -2.94 -4.83
N LEU A 24 -11.11 -1.94 -5.54
CA LEU A 24 -9.68 -1.61 -5.51
C LEU A 24 -9.23 -1.06 -4.14
N ILE A 25 -10.08 -0.29 -3.47
CA ILE A 25 -9.79 0.23 -2.12
C ILE A 25 -9.90 -0.86 -1.07
N ASP A 26 -10.88 -1.76 -1.20
CA ASP A 26 -11.02 -2.92 -0.32
C ASP A 26 -9.77 -3.81 -0.44
N LYS A 27 -9.28 -4.06 -1.67
CA LYS A 27 -8.00 -4.74 -1.89
C LYS A 27 -6.82 -4.00 -1.23
N LEU A 28 -6.71 -2.68 -1.40
CA LEU A 28 -5.65 -1.90 -0.74
C LEU A 28 -5.65 -2.09 0.79
N VAL A 29 -6.84 -2.08 1.41
CA VAL A 29 -6.98 -2.26 2.86
C VAL A 29 -6.64 -3.68 3.29
N GLU A 30 -6.98 -4.69 2.49
CA GLU A 30 -6.61 -6.08 2.72
C GLU A 30 -5.09 -6.26 2.70
N GLU A 31 -4.42 -5.83 1.62
CA GLU A 31 -2.96 -5.90 1.47
C GLU A 31 -2.24 -5.15 2.60
N ARG A 32 -2.75 -3.97 2.99
CA ARG A 32 -2.23 -3.20 4.14
C ARG A 32 -2.31 -4.00 5.44
N THR A 33 -3.45 -4.64 5.67
CA THR A 33 -3.69 -5.39 6.91
C THR A 33 -2.73 -6.56 7.01
N GLU A 34 -2.56 -7.31 5.92
CA GLU A 34 -1.62 -8.42 5.87
C GLU A 34 -0.17 -7.96 6.06
N MET A 35 0.23 -6.88 5.38
CA MET A 35 1.55 -6.26 5.53
C MET A 35 1.83 -5.88 6.99
N LEU A 36 0.88 -5.23 7.67
CA LEU A 36 1.04 -4.82 9.08
C LEU A 36 1.14 -6.02 10.02
N VAL A 37 0.41 -7.11 9.76
CA VAL A 37 0.51 -8.34 10.55
C VAL A 37 1.91 -8.95 10.42
N LEU A 38 2.47 -9.00 9.21
CA LEU A 38 3.82 -9.50 8.97
C LEU A 38 4.88 -8.58 9.58
N PHE A 39 4.71 -7.26 9.46
CA PHE A 39 5.57 -6.28 10.10
C PHE A 39 5.63 -6.46 11.62
N CYS A 40 4.48 -6.57 12.28
CA CYS A 40 4.41 -6.79 13.74
C CYS A 40 5.07 -8.10 14.16
N LYS A 41 4.92 -9.17 13.36
CA LYS A 41 5.61 -10.44 13.61
C LYS A 41 7.13 -10.25 13.51
N LEU A 42 7.62 -9.57 12.48
CA LEU A 42 9.06 -9.27 12.31
C LEU A 42 9.61 -8.41 13.46
N ALA A 43 8.90 -7.35 13.85
CA ALA A 43 9.30 -6.49 14.96
C ALA A 43 9.25 -7.19 16.32
N GLY A 44 8.35 -8.16 16.48
CA GLY A 44 8.21 -8.97 17.69
C GLY A 44 9.26 -10.08 17.85
N LEU A 45 10.04 -10.37 16.81
CA LEU A 45 11.16 -11.32 16.87
C LEU A 45 12.37 -10.66 17.57
N ALA A 46 12.27 -10.50 18.89
CA ALA A 46 13.39 -10.12 19.76
C ALA A 46 14.42 -11.29 19.87
N PRO A 47 15.69 -11.04 20.24
CA PRO A 47 16.81 -12.00 20.12
C PRO A 47 16.81 -13.17 21.14
N PHE A 48 15.65 -13.60 21.64
CA PHE A 48 15.53 -14.62 22.68
C PHE A 48 14.55 -15.74 22.30
N ASP A 49 14.79 -16.49 21.24
CA ASP A 49 14.52 -17.94 21.28
C ASP A 49 15.26 -18.67 20.17
N ASP A 50 16.55 -18.78 20.41
CA ASP A 50 17.40 -19.75 19.73
C ASP A 50 16.89 -21.15 20.16
N LYS A 51 15.99 -21.77 19.37
CA LYS A 51 16.08 -23.19 18.92
C LYS A 51 14.79 -23.95 18.54
N LYS A 52 13.54 -23.48 18.74
CA LYS A 52 12.42 -24.46 18.64
C LYS A 52 11.20 -24.21 17.75
N HIS A 53 10.71 -23.00 17.47
CA HIS A 53 9.37 -22.91 16.82
C HIS A 53 9.10 -21.75 15.85
N HIS A 54 10.11 -21.03 15.37
CA HIS A 54 9.87 -19.99 14.38
C HIS A 54 10.00 -20.55 12.97
N LYS A 55 8.97 -20.33 12.12
CA LYS A 55 9.17 -20.18 10.67
C LYS A 55 10.48 -19.39 10.51
N PRO A 56 11.52 -19.89 9.83
CA PRO A 56 12.84 -19.27 9.91
C PRO A 56 12.65 -17.80 9.56
N VAL A 57 13.20 -16.89 10.37
CA VAL A 57 12.98 -15.43 10.26
C VAL A 57 13.09 -14.93 8.82
N ARG A 58 13.94 -15.58 8.02
CA ARG A 58 14.06 -15.42 6.57
C ARG A 58 12.77 -15.64 5.78
N GLU A 59 12.04 -16.73 5.99
CA GLU A 59 10.77 -16.98 5.30
C GLU A 59 9.73 -15.93 5.66
N LEU A 60 9.66 -15.52 6.93
CA LEU A 60 8.76 -14.44 7.35
C LEU A 60 9.15 -13.10 6.72
N LEU A 61 10.45 -12.84 6.58
CA LEU A 61 10.97 -11.64 5.92
C LEU A 61 10.67 -11.65 4.43
N GLN A 62 10.77 -12.80 3.76
CA GLN A 62 10.38 -12.97 2.37
C GLN A 62 8.88 -12.72 2.18
N ASP A 63 8.03 -13.33 3.01
CA ASP A 63 6.58 -13.08 2.97
C ASP A 63 6.30 -11.57 3.12
N PHE A 64 6.95 -10.92 4.09
CA PHE A 64 6.79 -9.48 4.30
C PHE A 64 7.21 -8.67 3.08
N CYS A 65 8.35 -9.00 2.46
CA CYS A 65 8.85 -8.29 1.28
C CYS A 65 7.88 -8.43 0.09
N GLN A 66 7.29 -9.62 -0.11
CA GLN A 66 6.28 -9.86 -1.15
C GLN A 66 5.02 -9.02 -0.90
N VAL A 67 4.43 -9.14 0.29
CA VAL A 67 3.20 -8.41 0.64
C VAL A 67 3.43 -6.88 0.68
N LEU A 68 4.63 -6.43 1.06
CA LEU A 68 5.00 -5.02 1.00
C LEU A 68 4.92 -4.49 -0.44
N VAL A 69 5.50 -5.20 -1.41
CA VAL A 69 5.46 -4.80 -2.82
C VAL A 69 4.02 -4.85 -3.36
N ASP A 70 3.25 -5.86 -3.01
CA ASP A 70 1.84 -5.97 -3.38
C ASP A 70 1.00 -4.81 -2.81
N TYR A 71 1.22 -4.43 -1.55
CA TYR A 71 0.61 -3.26 -0.93
C TYR A 71 1.02 -1.94 -1.61
N ILE A 72 2.31 -1.80 -1.97
CA ILE A 72 2.77 -0.63 -2.72
C ILE A 72 2.02 -0.53 -4.06
N ALA A 73 1.99 -1.63 -4.82
CA ALA A 73 1.34 -1.73 -6.11
C ALA A 73 -0.18 -1.50 -6.02
N ALA A 74 -0.86 -2.08 -5.02
CA ALA A 74 -2.28 -1.87 -4.78
C ALA A 74 -2.60 -0.39 -4.57
N GLY A 75 -1.75 0.35 -3.85
CA GLY A 75 -1.90 1.81 -3.68
C GLY A 75 -1.79 2.57 -5.00
N HIS A 76 -0.82 2.18 -5.85
CA HIS A 76 -0.66 2.74 -7.19
C HIS A 76 -1.89 2.52 -8.07
N PHE A 77 -2.45 1.32 -8.12
CA PHE A 77 -3.60 1.03 -8.98
C PHE A 77 -4.95 1.53 -8.44
N SER A 78 -5.11 1.63 -7.11
CA SER A 78 -6.38 2.02 -6.49
C SER A 78 -6.59 3.52 -6.38
N LEU A 79 -5.59 4.22 -5.83
CA LEU A 79 -5.67 5.65 -5.50
C LEU A 79 -4.95 6.46 -6.55
N TYR A 80 -3.67 6.18 -6.79
CA TYR A 80 -2.80 7.09 -7.53
C TYR A 80 -3.04 7.07 -9.04
N ASP A 81 -3.40 5.93 -9.63
CA ASP A 81 -3.67 5.81 -11.07
C ASP A 81 -4.75 6.79 -11.53
N ARG A 82 -5.83 6.94 -10.75
CA ARG A 82 -6.93 7.85 -11.10
C ARG A 82 -6.52 9.31 -11.08
N ILE A 83 -5.59 9.66 -10.20
CA ILE A 83 -5.02 11.00 -10.05
C ILE A 83 -4.02 11.25 -11.19
N VAL A 84 -3.04 10.37 -11.36
CA VAL A 84 -1.97 10.50 -12.37
C VAL A 84 -2.53 10.50 -13.79
N ASN A 85 -3.52 9.66 -14.08
CA ASN A 85 -4.17 9.60 -15.39
C ASN A 85 -5.25 10.69 -15.59
N GLY A 86 -5.43 11.60 -14.62
CA GLY A 86 -6.38 12.72 -14.72
C GLY A 86 -7.84 12.29 -14.85
N THR A 87 -8.19 11.07 -14.43
CA THR A 87 -9.57 10.55 -14.53
C THR A 87 -10.43 10.96 -13.32
N GLU A 88 -9.80 11.51 -12.27
CA GLU A 88 -10.46 12.16 -11.16
C GLU A 88 -10.97 13.54 -11.57
N ARG A 89 -12.27 13.78 -11.37
CA ARG A 89 -12.94 15.02 -11.79
C ARG A 89 -13.06 16.02 -10.64
N ARG A 90 -12.87 15.56 -9.40
CA ARG A 90 -12.92 16.39 -8.19
C ARG A 90 -11.56 17.07 -8.01
N ARG A 91 -11.51 18.36 -8.34
CA ARG A 91 -10.30 19.20 -8.28
C ARG A 91 -9.61 19.15 -6.92
N GLU A 92 -10.39 19.21 -5.83
CA GLU A 92 -9.88 19.11 -4.46
C GLU A 92 -9.09 17.81 -4.20
N ILE A 93 -9.51 16.68 -4.79
CA ILE A 93 -8.83 15.40 -4.63
C ILE A 93 -7.54 15.37 -5.45
N SER A 94 -7.57 15.91 -6.67
CA SER A 94 -6.38 16.01 -7.52
C SER A 94 -5.30 16.88 -6.87
N GLU A 95 -5.68 18.07 -6.38
CA GLU A 95 -4.77 18.99 -5.69
C GLU A 95 -4.21 18.39 -4.40
N LEU A 96 -5.06 17.73 -3.60
CA LEU A 96 -4.62 17.01 -2.39
C LEU A 96 -3.60 15.93 -2.75
N ALA A 97 -3.86 15.16 -3.80
CA ALA A 97 -2.97 14.08 -4.20
C ALA A 97 -1.64 14.58 -4.76
N GLU A 98 -1.63 15.63 -5.57
CA GLU A 98 -0.38 16.27 -6.04
C GLU A 98 0.50 16.74 -4.89
N GLN A 99 -0.11 17.31 -3.83
CA GLN A 99 0.62 17.74 -2.63
C GLN A 99 1.20 16.56 -1.84
N LEU A 100 0.52 15.42 -1.82
CA LEU A 100 0.91 14.26 -1.02
C LEU A 100 1.80 13.28 -1.80
N TYR A 101 1.80 13.33 -3.13
CA TYR A 101 2.55 12.43 -4.00
C TYR A 101 4.05 12.36 -3.70
N PRO A 102 4.77 13.46 -3.40
CA PRO A 102 6.19 13.38 -3.06
C PRO A 102 6.49 12.49 -1.84
N ARG A 103 5.59 12.46 -0.84
CA ARG A 103 5.74 11.59 0.34
C ARG A 103 5.44 10.14 -0.01
N ILE A 104 4.45 9.90 -0.87
CA ILE A 104 4.14 8.55 -1.39
C ILE A 104 5.33 8.00 -2.16
N ALA A 105 5.89 8.78 -3.09
CA ALA A 105 7.05 8.38 -3.88
C ALA A 105 8.25 8.03 -3.00
N ARG A 106 8.50 8.80 -1.93
CA ARG A 106 9.53 8.48 -0.93
C ARG A 106 9.28 7.13 -0.27
N SER A 107 8.08 6.89 0.25
CA SER A 107 7.74 5.62 0.90
C SER A 107 7.80 4.43 -0.05
N THR A 108 7.42 4.62 -1.32
CA THR A 108 7.56 3.62 -2.37
C THR A 108 9.03 3.29 -2.61
N GLN A 109 9.90 4.30 -2.74
CA GLN A 109 11.32 4.06 -2.94
C GLN A 109 11.94 3.34 -1.73
N ALA A 110 11.63 3.77 -0.51
CA ALA A 110 12.10 3.10 0.69
C ALA A 110 11.67 1.61 0.72
N ALA A 111 10.43 1.32 0.35
CA ALA A 111 9.91 -0.05 0.29
C ALA A 111 10.64 -0.92 -0.76
N LEU A 112 10.93 -0.35 -1.94
CA LEU A 112 11.71 -1.03 -2.98
C LEU A 112 13.15 -1.26 -2.53
N ASP A 113 13.81 -0.26 -1.95
CA ASP A 113 15.18 -0.38 -1.44
C ASP A 113 15.28 -1.43 -0.33
N PHE A 114 14.24 -1.58 0.49
CA PHE A 114 14.15 -2.63 1.49
C PHE A 114 13.95 -4.00 0.86
N ASN A 115 13.01 -4.13 -0.08
CA ASN A 115 12.77 -5.38 -0.81
C ASN A 115 14.03 -5.86 -1.53
N ASP A 116 14.72 -4.99 -2.28
CA ASP A 116 15.96 -5.31 -3.01
C ASP A 116 17.07 -5.88 -2.10
N ARG A 117 17.08 -5.48 -0.83
CA ARG A 117 18.10 -5.91 0.14
C ARG A 117 17.77 -7.22 0.83
N TYR A 118 16.49 -7.53 0.99
CA TYR A 118 16.03 -8.63 1.83
C TYR A 118 15.30 -9.74 1.07
N ASP A 119 14.89 -9.52 -0.18
CA ASP A 119 14.26 -10.50 -1.07
C ASP A 119 15.28 -11.25 -1.95
N CYS A 120 16.38 -11.72 -1.37
CA CYS A 120 17.47 -12.38 -2.10
C CYS A 120 17.53 -13.91 -1.92
N GLY A 121 16.39 -14.53 -1.62
CA GLY A 121 16.25 -15.98 -1.51
C GLY A 121 17.07 -16.60 -0.37
N ASP A 122 17.56 -17.83 -0.56
CA ASP A 122 18.26 -18.62 0.46
C ASP A 122 19.63 -18.05 0.89
N HIS A 123 20.13 -17.03 0.20
CA HIS A 123 21.47 -16.49 0.41
C HIS A 123 21.46 -15.16 1.19
N CYS A 124 20.27 -14.66 1.56
CA CYS A 124 20.13 -13.45 2.34
C CYS A 124 20.65 -13.64 3.77
N GLN A 125 21.73 -12.90 4.08
CA GLN A 125 22.16 -12.65 5.44
C GLN A 125 21.33 -11.48 5.97
N ILE A 126 20.65 -11.68 7.09
CA ILE A 126 19.99 -10.59 7.79
C ILE A 126 21.10 -9.66 8.26
N ALA A 127 21.07 -8.41 7.80
CA ALA A 127 22.08 -7.43 8.14
C ALA A 127 22.07 -7.15 9.66
N ASP A 128 23.23 -6.86 10.25
CA ASP A 128 23.34 -6.55 11.69
C ASP A 128 22.48 -5.35 12.10
N ASN A 129 22.22 -4.44 11.16
CA ASN A 129 21.37 -3.26 11.34
C ASN A 129 19.90 -3.48 10.92
N PHE A 130 19.47 -4.74 10.71
CA PHE A 130 18.10 -5.06 10.27
C PHE A 130 17.01 -4.41 11.13
N HIS A 131 17.18 -4.40 12.45
CA HIS A 131 16.19 -3.80 13.35
C HIS A 131 16.04 -2.29 13.13
N ASP A 132 17.14 -1.57 12.89
CA ASP A 132 17.12 -0.14 12.60
C ASP A 132 16.45 0.14 11.24
N GLU A 133 16.67 -0.74 10.27
CA GLU A 133 16.06 -0.64 8.95
C GLU A 133 14.56 -0.97 8.98
N LEU A 134 14.17 -1.98 9.74
CA LEU A 134 12.77 -2.31 9.99
C LEU A 134 12.05 -1.18 10.74
N SER A 135 12.72 -0.53 11.70
CA SER A 135 12.16 0.62 12.41
C SER A 135 11.90 1.80 11.47
N ARG A 136 12.89 2.15 10.63
CA ARG A 136 12.74 3.19 9.59
C ARG A 136 11.63 2.85 8.59
N MET A 137 11.54 1.59 8.19
CA MET A 137 10.46 1.11 7.32
C MET A 137 9.09 1.32 7.97
N GLY A 138 8.96 1.02 9.27
CA GLY A 138 7.74 1.27 10.04
C GLY A 138 7.30 2.74 10.04
N GLU A 139 8.24 3.68 10.17
CA GLU A 139 7.97 5.11 10.10
C GLU A 139 7.45 5.54 8.71
N GLU A 140 8.08 5.05 7.65
CA GLU A 140 7.66 5.34 6.27
C GLU A 140 6.28 4.72 5.96
N ILE A 141 6.01 3.50 6.42
CA ILE A 141 4.71 2.84 6.30
C ILE A 141 3.62 3.64 7.03
N ALA A 142 3.87 4.05 8.27
CA ALA A 142 2.90 4.83 9.04
C ALA A 142 2.57 6.16 8.35
N SER A 143 3.62 6.88 7.91
CA SER A 143 3.51 8.11 7.12
C SER A 143 2.69 7.91 5.84
N ARG A 144 2.88 6.78 5.13
CA ARG A 144 2.12 6.43 3.93
C ARG A 144 0.65 6.15 4.24
N ILE A 145 0.37 5.39 5.29
CA ILE A 145 -1.00 5.03 5.70
C ILE A 145 -1.82 6.29 6.01
N GLU A 146 -1.25 7.26 6.73
CA GLU A 146 -1.93 8.53 7.03
C GLU A 146 -2.35 9.31 5.77
N ILE A 147 -1.52 9.24 4.73
CA ILE A 147 -1.79 9.88 3.43
C ILE A 147 -2.90 9.14 2.70
N GLU A 148 -2.79 7.81 2.62
CA GLU A 148 -3.79 6.96 1.99
C GLU A 148 -5.15 7.11 2.65
N ASP A 149 -5.22 7.20 3.97
CA ASP A 149 -6.47 7.38 4.70
C ASP A 149 -7.16 8.71 4.35
N LYS A 150 -6.37 9.80 4.19
CA LYS A 150 -6.90 11.09 3.73
C LYS A 150 -7.46 10.98 2.31
N LEU A 151 -6.76 10.27 1.43
CA LEU A 151 -7.20 10.06 0.05
C LEU A 151 -8.43 9.16 -0.05
N ILE A 152 -8.47 8.04 0.68
CA ILE A 152 -9.62 7.13 0.76
C ILE A 152 -10.84 7.90 1.27
N ALA A 153 -10.70 8.66 2.36
CA ALA A 153 -11.79 9.46 2.91
C ALA A 153 -12.31 10.49 1.89
N ALA A 154 -11.42 11.13 1.12
CA ALA A 154 -11.81 12.09 0.09
C ALA A 154 -12.50 11.40 -1.10
N VAL A 155 -12.02 10.22 -1.52
CA VAL A 155 -12.58 9.47 -2.66
C VAL A 155 -13.93 8.85 -2.33
N MET A 156 -14.13 8.41 -1.09
CA MET A 156 -15.33 7.72 -0.60
C MET A 156 -16.45 8.66 -0.12
N ARG A 157 -16.19 9.97 -0.01
CA ARG A 157 -17.24 11.00 0.10
C ARG A 157 -18.06 11.09 -1.19
#